data_AF-A0AAU7BIP4-F1
#
_entry.id   AF-A0AAU7BIP4-F1
#
_cell.length_a   1.000
_cell.length_b   1.000
_cell.length_c   1.000
_cell.angle_alpha   90.00
_cell.angle_beta   90.00
_cell.angle_gamma   90.00
#
_symmetry.space_group_name_H-M   'P 1'
#
loop_
_entity.id
_entity.type
_entity.pdbx_description
1 polymer ?
#
loop_
_entity_poly.entity_id
_entity_poly.type
_entity_poly.pdbx_seq_one_letter_code
_entity_poly.pdbx_strand_id
1 'polypeptide(L)'
;MIGSFEKDLKRIIKDGQRWARRNYFLAHSIFIISVFGSFTASILASGELGKEFLGEQWNQVTTAFLAALPGLMLLLNNTLRFEERAKWQWRKVRLAERYYRQVRDTGQGVSELSMRFSEESEKLESEWPAFGSSPVQPSKPGS
;
A
#
# COMPACT_ATOMS: atom_id res chain seq x y z
N MET A 1 -15.72 3.54 30.94
CA MET A 1 -15.07 2.56 30.06
C MET A 1 -15.52 2.66 28.60
N ILE A 2 -16.81 2.83 28.29
CA ILE A 2 -17.35 2.95 26.92
C ILE A 2 -16.63 4.03 26.08
N GLY A 3 -16.46 5.23 26.65
CA GLY A 3 -15.80 6.34 25.95
C GLY A 3 -14.29 6.15 25.69
N SER A 4 -13.63 5.15 26.31
CA SER A 4 -12.22 4.84 26.02
C SER A 4 -12.13 4.00 24.74
N PHE A 5 -12.89 2.91 24.70
CA PHE A 5 -12.89 1.99 23.56
C PHE A 5 -13.35 2.68 22.26
N GLU A 6 -14.36 3.56 22.35
CA GLU A 6 -14.81 4.36 21.22
C GLU A 6 -13.70 5.29 20.68
N LYS A 7 -12.93 5.92 21.57
CA LYS A 7 -11.79 6.78 21.17
C LYS A 7 -10.69 5.98 20.51
N ASP A 8 -10.40 4.78 21.01
CA ASP A 8 -9.40 3.88 20.44
C ASP A 8 -9.79 3.44 19.03
N LEU A 9 -11.05 3.05 18.81
CA LEU A 9 -11.57 2.73 17.48
C LEU A 9 -11.46 3.92 16.52
N LYS A 10 -11.84 5.13 16.94
CA LYS A 10 -11.68 6.35 16.11
C LYS A 10 -10.23 6.59 15.73
N ARG A 11 -9.30 6.39 16.66
CA ARG A 11 -7.87 6.53 16.41
C ARG A 11 -7.39 5.51 15.37
N ILE A 12 -7.74 4.24 15.54
CA ILE A 12 -7.39 3.16 14.60
C ILE A 12 -7.93 3.46 13.20
N ILE A 13 -9.18 3.94 13.10
CA ILE A 13 -9.79 4.33 11.82
C ILE A 13 -8.98 5.45 11.16
N LYS A 14 -8.69 6.54 11.89
CA LYS A 14 -7.98 7.70 11.34
C LYS A 14 -6.56 7.37 10.91
N ASP A 15 -5.83 6.66 11.75
CA ASP A 15 -4.45 6.26 11.48
C ASP A 15 -4.41 5.23 10.34
N GLY A 16 -5.31 4.25 10.36
CA GLY A 16 -5.48 3.27 9.31
C GLY A 16 -5.78 3.90 7.94
N GLN A 17 -6.71 4.85 7.85
CA GLN A 17 -7.00 5.57 6.61
C GLN A 17 -5.81 6.39 6.10
N ARG A 18 -5.05 7.03 7.00
CA ARG A 18 -3.84 7.77 6.62
C ARG A 18 -2.79 6.84 6.02
N TRP A 19 -2.53 5.70 6.65
CA TRP A 19 -1.58 4.72 6.14
C TRP A 19 -2.05 4.07 4.83
N ALA A 20 -3.33 3.74 4.73
CA ALA A 20 -3.92 3.18 3.52
C ALA A 20 -3.74 4.10 2.31
N ARG A 21 -4.06 5.40 2.47
CA ARG A 21 -3.87 6.42 1.43
C ARG A 21 -2.42 6.60 1.02
N ARG A 22 -1.49 6.63 1.99
CA ARG A 22 -0.04 6.75 1.71
C ARG A 22 0.47 5.56 0.90
N ASN A 23 0.13 4.34 1.31
CA ASN A 23 0.53 3.12 0.61
C ASN A 23 -0.07 3.06 -0.81
N TYR A 24 -1.35 3.42 -0.96
CA TYR A 24 -1.99 3.49 -2.27
C TYR A 24 -1.31 4.51 -3.20
N PHE A 25 -1.01 5.70 -2.68
CA PHE A 25 -0.32 6.75 -3.43
C PHE A 25 1.08 6.29 -3.83
N LEU A 26 1.85 5.69 -2.92
CA LEU A 26 3.19 5.16 -3.23
C LEU A 26 3.15 4.08 -4.32
N ALA A 27 2.19 3.16 -4.28
CA ALA A 27 2.02 2.16 -5.33
C ALA A 27 1.79 2.81 -6.71
N HIS A 28 0.92 3.82 -6.77
CA HIS A 28 0.64 4.53 -8.02
C HIS A 28 1.82 5.39 -8.48
N SER A 29 2.52 6.06 -7.56
CA SER A 29 3.71 6.84 -7.89
C SER A 29 4.81 5.96 -8.48
N ILE A 30 5.05 4.77 -7.94
CA ILE A 30 6.04 3.82 -8.45
C ILE A 30 5.67 3.39 -9.89
N PHE A 31 4.39 3.10 -10.14
CA PHE A 31 3.92 2.77 -11.48
C PHE A 31 4.10 3.93 -12.46
N ILE A 32 3.70 5.14 -12.07
CA ILE A 32 3.84 6.36 -12.88
C ILE A 32 5.31 6.62 -13.20
N ILE A 33 6.19 6.58 -12.20
CA ILE A 33 7.64 6.78 -12.37
C ILE A 33 8.23 5.70 -13.28
N SER A 34 7.78 4.45 -13.19
CA SER A 34 8.22 3.36 -14.06
C SER A 34 7.84 3.62 -15.54
N VAL A 35 6.60 4.03 -15.80
CA VAL A 35 6.11 4.32 -17.15
C VAL A 35 6.83 5.53 -17.73
N PHE A 36 6.90 6.64 -17.00
CA PHE A 36 7.60 7.83 -17.46
C PHE A 36 9.11 7.61 -17.59
N GLY A 37 9.72 6.84 -16.69
CA GLY A 37 11.13 6.45 -16.79
C GLY A 37 11.42 5.65 -18.05
N SER A 38 10.58 4.67 -18.37
CA SER A 38 10.71 3.88 -19.61
C SER A 38 10.55 4.76 -20.86
N PHE A 39 9.53 5.63 -20.86
CA PHE A 39 9.21 6.49 -21.98
C PHE A 39 10.29 7.54 -22.23
N THR A 40 10.74 8.22 -21.17
CA THR A 40 11.84 9.19 -21.24
C THR A 40 13.15 8.52 -21.63
N ALA A 41 13.49 7.36 -21.07
CA ALA A 41 14.67 6.59 -21.49
C ALA A 41 14.64 6.26 -22.99
N SER A 42 13.47 5.87 -23.51
CA SER A 42 13.32 5.51 -24.93
C SER A 42 13.47 6.73 -25.86
N ILE A 43 12.86 7.87 -25.51
CA ILE A 43 13.01 9.12 -26.28
C ILE A 43 14.47 9.57 -26.26
N LEU A 44 15.07 9.57 -25.08
CA LEU A 44 16.42 10.02 -24.87
C LEU A 44 17.44 9.12 -25.59
N ALA A 45 17.23 7.80 -25.61
CA ALA A 45 18.06 6.85 -26.34
C ALA A 45 18.10 7.09 -27.87
N SER A 46 17.15 7.83 -28.44
CA SER A 46 17.13 8.15 -29.88
C SER A 46 18.21 9.15 -30.33
N GLY A 47 19.06 9.65 -29.41
CA GLY A 47 20.32 10.33 -29.72
C GLY A 47 20.19 11.78 -30.23
N GLU A 48 19.32 12.05 -31.20
CA GLU A 48 19.04 13.40 -31.72
C GLU A 48 18.17 14.20 -30.74
N LEU A 49 17.04 13.62 -30.32
CA LEU A 49 16.14 14.23 -29.33
C LEU A 49 16.78 14.35 -27.95
N GLY A 50 17.65 13.42 -27.57
CA GLY A 50 18.36 13.46 -26.29
C GLY A 50 19.32 14.64 -26.17
N LYS A 51 20.03 14.97 -27.26
CA LYS A 51 20.91 16.14 -27.35
C LYS A 51 20.13 17.45 -27.40
N GLU A 52 18.97 17.47 -28.06
CA GLU A 52 18.12 18.66 -28.14
C GLU A 52 17.47 19.01 -26.79
N PHE A 53 17.03 18.02 -26.02
CA PHE A 53 16.37 18.24 -24.73
C PHE A 53 17.33 18.50 -23.55
N LEU A 54 18.51 17.86 -23.52
CA LEU A 54 19.44 17.92 -22.38
C LEU A 54 20.77 18.63 -22.69
N GLY A 55 20.99 19.05 -23.94
CA GLY A 55 22.20 19.76 -24.36
C GLY A 55 23.48 18.96 -24.08
N GLU A 56 24.55 19.66 -23.68
CA GLU A 56 25.85 19.05 -23.34
C GLU A 56 25.82 18.12 -22.10
N GLN A 57 24.73 18.12 -21.32
CA GLN A 57 24.57 17.22 -20.17
C GLN A 57 24.11 15.81 -20.58
N TRP A 58 23.87 15.59 -21.88
CA TRP A 58 23.57 14.28 -22.44
C TRP A 58 24.77 13.33 -22.31
N ASN A 59 24.69 12.37 -21.38
CA ASN A 59 25.72 11.35 -21.14
C ASN A 59 25.10 9.95 -21.21
N GLN A 60 25.83 8.96 -21.73
CA GLN A 60 25.40 7.55 -21.75
C GLN A 60 24.99 7.04 -20.36
N VAL A 61 25.60 7.58 -19.31
CA VAL A 61 25.30 7.26 -17.91
C VAL A 61 23.87 7.65 -17.51
N THR A 62 23.35 8.80 -17.95
CA THR A 62 22.00 9.25 -17.59
C THR A 62 20.94 8.39 -18.29
N THR A 63 21.19 8.03 -19.54
CA THR A 63 20.33 7.12 -20.31
C THR A 63 20.25 5.74 -19.67
N ALA A 64 21.39 5.18 -19.27
CA ALA A 64 21.46 3.88 -18.60
C ALA A 64 20.70 3.87 -17.26
N PHE A 65 20.83 4.96 -16.48
CA PHE A 65 20.09 5.09 -15.22
C PHE A 65 18.57 5.14 -15.44
N LEU A 66 18.11 5.91 -16.43
CA LEU A 66 16.69 6.00 -16.77
C LEU A 66 16.15 4.68 -17.33
N ALA A 67 16.95 3.93 -18.10
CA ALA A 67 16.59 2.61 -18.59
C ALA A 67 16.48 1.55 -17.48
N ALA A 68 17.20 1.73 -16.38
CA ALA A 68 17.16 0.82 -15.22
C ALA A 68 15.99 1.13 -14.25
N LEU A 69 15.44 2.35 -14.26
CA LEU A 69 14.33 2.78 -13.39
C LEU A 69 13.12 1.83 -13.41
N PRO A 70 12.61 1.35 -14.57
CA PRO A 70 11.43 0.50 -14.60
C PRO A 70 11.65 -0.83 -13.87
N GLY A 71 12.82 -1.45 -14.05
CA GLY A 71 13.20 -2.67 -13.36
C GLY A 71 13.34 -2.47 -11.85
N LEU A 72 13.94 -1.36 -11.42
CA LEU A 72 14.04 -0.99 -10.01
C LEU A 72 12.65 -0.75 -9.40
N MET A 73 11.76 -0.05 -10.10
CA MET A 73 10.40 0.22 -9.65
C MET A 73 9.56 -1.06 -9.53
N LEU A 74 9.75 -2.02 -10.45
CA LEU A 74 9.09 -3.34 -10.36
C LEU A 74 9.58 -4.13 -9.15
N LEU A 75 10.89 -4.12 -8.88
CA LEU A 75 11.47 -4.72 -7.68
C LEU A 75 10.96 -4.04 -6.40
N LEU A 76 10.91 -2.71 -6.36
CA LEU A 76 10.36 -1.96 -5.23
C LEU A 76 8.89 -2.30 -5.00
N ASN A 77 8.08 -2.38 -6.06
CA ASN A 77 6.67 -2.73 -5.91
C ASN A 77 6.49 -4.16 -5.38
N ASN A 78 7.24 -5.12 -5.91
CA ASN A 78 7.18 -6.53 -5.48
C ASN A 78 7.72 -6.75 -4.06
N THR A 79 8.75 -6.01 -3.65
CA THR A 79 9.36 -6.15 -2.32
C THR A 79 8.57 -5.44 -1.22
N LEU A 80 8.07 -4.24 -1.51
CA LEU A 80 7.36 -3.41 -0.52
C LEU A 80 5.86 -3.70 -0.48
N ARG A 81 5.31 -4.32 -1.53
CA ARG A 81 3.90 -4.77 -1.64
C ARG A 81 2.92 -3.68 -1.19
N PHE A 82 3.17 -2.44 -1.63
CA PHE A 82 2.42 -1.27 -1.18
C PHE A 82 0.91 -1.40 -1.40
N GLU A 83 0.50 -1.99 -2.54
CA GLU A 83 -0.90 -2.22 -2.84
C GLU A 83 -1.56 -3.17 -1.84
N GLU A 84 -0.90 -4.27 -1.50
CA GLU A 84 -1.42 -5.24 -0.53
C GLU A 84 -1.46 -4.66 0.88
N ARG A 85 -0.42 -3.91 1.28
CA ARG A 85 -0.42 -3.16 2.54
C ARG A 85 -1.56 -2.16 2.60
N ALA A 86 -1.86 -1.47 1.51
CA ALA A 86 -3.01 -0.57 1.43
C ALA A 86 -4.34 -1.33 1.59
N LYS A 87 -4.51 -2.46 0.90
CA LYS A 87 -5.70 -3.33 1.02
C LYS A 87 -5.88 -3.84 2.44
N TRP A 88 -4.81 -4.32 3.07
CA TRP A 88 -4.82 -4.78 4.46
C TRP A 88 -5.25 -3.65 5.41
N GLN A 89 -4.69 -2.45 5.25
CA GLN A 89 -5.02 -1.31 6.09
C GLN A 89 -6.50 -0.91 5.96
N TRP A 90 -7.05 -0.97 4.74
CA TRP A 90 -8.48 -0.76 4.51
C TRP A 90 -9.36 -1.82 5.15
N ARG A 91 -8.93 -3.10 5.17
CA ARG A 91 -9.64 -4.15 5.92
C ARG A 91 -9.66 -3.84 7.42
N LYS A 92 -8.52 -3.42 8.00
CA LYS A 92 -8.41 -3.03 9.42
C LYS A 92 -9.34 -1.85 9.75
N VAL A 93 -9.38 -0.85 8.88
CA VAL A 93 -10.28 0.31 9.03
C VAL A 93 -11.75 -0.12 9.01
N ARG A 94 -12.16 -0.93 8.02
CA ARG A 94 -13.56 -1.40 7.92
C ARG A 94 -13.98 -2.24 9.13
N LEU A 95 -13.06 -3.06 9.65
CA LEU A 95 -13.27 -3.80 10.88
C LEU A 95 -13.55 -2.84 12.04
N ALA A 96 -12.68 -1.86 12.27
CA ALA A 96 -12.84 -0.87 13.33
C ALA A 96 -14.12 -0.02 13.16
N GLU A 97 -14.48 0.36 11.93
CA GLU A 97 -15.72 1.09 11.63
C GLU A 97 -16.97 0.27 11.98
N ARG A 98 -16.96 -1.05 11.73
CA ARG A 98 -18.07 -1.94 12.09
C ARG A 98 -18.30 -1.95 13.60
N TYR A 99 -17.26 -2.15 14.39
CA TYR A 99 -17.36 -2.14 15.85
C TYR A 99 -17.69 -0.75 16.41
N TYR A 100 -17.16 0.31 15.78
CA TYR A 100 -17.52 1.67 16.16
C TYR A 100 -19.02 1.93 16.03
N ARG A 101 -19.65 1.46 14.93
CA ARG A 101 -21.11 1.54 14.75
C ARG A 101 -21.86 0.70 15.78
N GLN A 102 -21.38 -0.50 16.10
CA GLN A 102 -22.01 -1.36 17.12
C GLN A 102 -21.99 -0.74 18.53
N VAL A 103 -20.88 -0.10 18.90
CA VAL A 103 -20.75 0.63 20.18
C VAL A 103 -21.67 1.86 20.19
N ARG A 104 -21.74 2.61 19.08
CA ARG A 104 -22.54 3.83 18.98
C ARG A 104 -24.05 3.56 18.92
N ASP A 105 -24.47 2.56 18.16
CA ASP A 105 -25.87 2.38 17.76
C ASP A 105 -26.61 1.28 18.55
N THR A 106 -25.90 0.24 19.01
CA THR A 106 -26.53 -0.97 19.57
C THR A 106 -26.47 -1.06 21.10
N GLY A 107 -25.67 -0.23 21.76
CA GLY A 107 -25.53 -0.24 23.23
C GLY A 107 -25.02 -1.57 23.81
N GLN A 108 -24.41 -2.42 22.98
CA GLN A 108 -23.88 -3.73 23.38
C GLN A 108 -22.76 -3.59 24.43
N GLY A 109 -22.60 -4.62 25.26
CA GLY A 109 -21.59 -4.66 26.30
C GLY A 109 -20.19 -4.46 25.74
N VAL A 110 -19.51 -3.38 26.16
CA VAL A 110 -18.18 -3.01 25.66
C VAL A 110 -17.13 -4.09 25.90
N SER A 111 -17.26 -4.86 26.99
CA SER A 111 -16.36 -5.98 27.27
C SER A 111 -16.39 -7.03 26.14
N GLU A 112 -17.59 -7.48 25.76
CA GLU A 112 -17.77 -8.48 24.71
C GLU A 112 -17.30 -7.97 23.34
N LEU A 113 -17.65 -6.72 23.00
CA LEU A 113 -17.21 -6.11 21.74
C LEU A 113 -15.69 -5.94 21.68
N SER A 114 -15.05 -5.56 22.79
CA SER A 114 -13.60 -5.41 22.83
C SER A 114 -12.88 -6.75 22.67
N MET A 115 -13.39 -7.82 23.27
CA MET A 115 -12.85 -9.17 23.13
C MET A 115 -12.94 -9.66 21.68
N ARG A 116 -14.13 -9.57 21.06
CA ARG A 116 -14.33 -9.97 19.66
C ARG A 116 -13.49 -9.14 18.69
N PHE A 117 -13.36 -7.83 18.94
CA PHE A 117 -12.52 -6.96 18.16
C PHE A 117 -11.04 -7.37 18.24
N SER A 118 -10.55 -7.73 19.42
CA SER A 118 -9.17 -8.20 19.61
C SER A 118 -8.91 -9.50 18.85
N GLU A 119 -9.82 -10.49 18.95
CA GLU A 119 -9.68 -11.76 18.23
C GLU A 119 -9.65 -11.58 16.70
N GLU A 120 -10.55 -10.76 16.15
CA GLU A 120 -10.55 -10.50 14.71
C GLU A 120 -9.36 -9.62 14.28
N SER A 121 -8.91 -8.71 15.14
CA SER A 121 -7.70 -7.92 14.87
C SER A 121 -6.45 -8.80 14.84
N GLU A 122 -6.35 -9.77 15.74
CA GLU A 122 -5.23 -10.74 15.76
C GLU A 122 -5.23 -11.61 14.51
N LYS A 123 -6.41 -12.11 14.09
CA LYS A 123 -6.54 -12.82 12.80
C LYS A 123 -6.08 -11.95 11.65
N LEU A 124 -6.50 -10.68 11.61
CA LEU A 124 -6.05 -9.76 10.57
C LEU A 124 -4.54 -9.52 10.62
N GLU A 125 -3.94 -9.43 11.81
CA GLU A 125 -2.49 -9.24 11.98
C GLU A 125 -1.68 -10.44 11.49
N SER A 126 -2.22 -11.66 11.59
CA SER A 126 -1.60 -12.83 10.96
C SER A 126 -1.59 -12.77 9.43
N GLU A 127 -2.54 -12.04 8.82
CA GLU A 127 -2.58 -11.77 7.37
C GLU A 127 -1.71 -10.58 6.94
N TRP A 128 -0.92 -9.98 7.83
CA TRP A 128 -0.09 -8.83 7.47
C TRP A 128 0.89 -9.19 6.34
N PRO A 129 0.94 -8.41 5.24
CA PRO A 129 1.90 -8.62 4.16
C PRO A 129 3.31 -8.18 4.59
N ALA A 130 3.94 -9.02 5.42
CA ALA A 130 5.30 -8.86 5.91
C ALA A 130 6.31 -8.97 4.76
N PHE A 131 7.49 -8.39 4.96
CA PHE A 131 8.60 -8.54 4.02
C PHE A 131 8.96 -10.03 3.86
N GLY A 132 9.01 -10.51 2.62
CA GLY A 132 9.38 -11.90 2.32
C GLY A 132 8.30 -12.96 2.54
N SER A 133 7.09 -12.58 2.94
CA SER A 133 5.95 -13.52 2.95
C SER A 133 5.63 -13.94 1.51
N SER A 134 5.54 -15.26 1.26
CA SER A 134 5.16 -15.75 -0.07
C SER A 134 3.81 -15.16 -0.48
N PRO A 135 3.62 -14.79 -1.76
CA PRO A 135 2.30 -14.41 -2.24
C PRO A 135 1.34 -15.54 -1.90
N VAL A 136 0.23 -15.21 -1.22
CA VAL A 136 -0.85 -16.16 -0.97
C VAL A 136 -1.32 -16.59 -2.35
N GLN A 137 -0.94 -17.80 -2.75
CA GLN A 137 -1.42 -18.36 -3.99
C GLN A 137 -2.95 -18.42 -3.88
N PRO A 138 -3.69 -17.98 -4.89
CA PRO A 138 -5.13 -18.13 -4.88
C PRO A 138 -5.43 -19.61 -4.64
N SER A 139 -6.13 -19.92 -3.54
CA SER A 139 -6.60 -21.28 -3.29
C SER A 139 -7.45 -21.67 -4.48
N LYS A 140 -7.08 -22.77 -5.16
CA LYS A 140 -7.90 -23.32 -6.22
C LYS A 140 -9.29 -23.60 -5.62
N PRO A 141 -10.38 -23.14 -6.22
CA PRO A 141 -11.70 -23.53 -5.75
C PRO A 141 -11.86 -25.03 -6.01
N GLY A 142 -11.94 -25.83 -4.93
CA GLY A 142 -12.35 -27.24 -5.01
C GLY A 142 -11.25 -28.29 -4.85
N SER A 143 -10.38 -28.17 -3.84
CA SER A 143 -9.57 -29.28 -3.33
C SER A 143 -9.87 -29.55 -1.87
#